data_AF-A0A2A5M840-F1
#
_entry.id   AF-A0A2A5M840-F1
#
_cell.length_a   1.000
_cell.length_b   1.000
_cell.length_c   1.000
_cell.angle_alpha   90.00
_cell.angle_beta   90.00
_cell.angle_gamma   90.00
#
_symmetry.space_group_name_H-M   'P 1'
#
loop_
_entity.id
_entity.type
_entity.pdbx_description
1 polymer ?
#
loop_
_entity_poly.entity_id
_entity_poly.type
_entity_poly.pdbx_seq_one_letter_code
_entity_poly.pdbx_strand_id
1 'polypeptide(L)'
;SVFDNGDARGAEQPAFASQKYSRAVIYKIDQQNKTVEQIWEYGKNRGNEWFSPVTSLTQYEPDKDSIMVYSATAGMAFDLSKGVSLGEPKPEIDEFNWGAKEPSVQIQF
;
A
#
# COMPACT_ATOMS: atom_id res chain seq x y z
N SER A 1 7.08 -2.38 8.89
CA SER A 1 6.45 -1.86 7.66
C SER A 1 5.02 -2.36 7.57
N VAL A 2 4.14 -1.69 6.84
CA VAL A 2 2.76 -2.14 6.59
C VAL A 2 2.36 -1.78 5.15
N PHE A 3 1.60 -2.66 4.49
CA PHE A 3 0.79 -2.27 3.34
C PHE A 3 -0.62 -1.93 3.85
N ASP A 4 -0.95 -0.65 3.85
CA ASP A 4 -2.23 -0.10 4.26
C ASP A 4 -3.16 -0.15 3.03
N ASN A 5 -3.92 -1.25 2.88
CA ASN A 5 -4.88 -1.42 1.78
C ASN A 5 -5.83 -0.23 1.69
N GLY A 6 -6.34 0.24 2.83
CA GLY A 6 -7.10 1.49 2.91
C GLY A 6 -8.60 1.38 2.64
N ASP A 7 -9.16 0.16 2.54
CA ASP A 7 -10.62 0.02 2.55
C ASP A 7 -11.19 0.44 3.91
N ALA A 8 -12.37 1.05 3.90
CA ALA A 8 -13.01 1.62 5.09
C ALA A 8 -12.11 2.58 5.89
N ARG A 9 -11.17 3.28 5.22
CA ARG A 9 -10.29 4.28 5.86
C ARG A 9 -11.13 5.32 6.60
N GLY A 10 -10.85 5.52 7.89
CA GLY A 10 -11.67 6.37 8.77
C GLY A 10 -12.87 5.65 9.40
N ALA A 11 -12.92 4.31 9.31
CA ALA A 11 -14.03 3.47 9.76
C ALA A 11 -15.36 3.75 9.03
N GLU A 12 -15.28 4.27 7.80
CA GLU A 12 -16.42 4.58 6.94
C GLU A 12 -16.11 4.31 5.47
N GLN A 13 -17.16 4.14 4.65
CA GLN A 13 -17.00 4.09 3.20
C GLN A 13 -17.03 5.53 2.65
N PRO A 14 -16.11 5.91 1.75
CA PRO A 14 -16.17 7.21 1.10
C PRO A 14 -17.39 7.32 0.19
N ALA A 15 -17.80 8.56 -0.13
CA ALA A 15 -18.93 8.82 -1.01
C ALA A 15 -18.77 8.18 -2.39
N PHE A 16 -17.54 8.16 -2.92
CA PHE A 16 -17.20 7.53 -4.19
C PHE A 16 -16.06 6.53 -4.03
N ALA A 17 -16.19 5.36 -4.66
CA ALA A 17 -15.15 4.32 -4.65
C ALA A 17 -13.80 4.81 -5.19
N SER A 18 -13.81 5.77 -6.13
CA SER A 18 -12.60 6.40 -6.69
C SER A 18 -11.78 7.21 -5.67
N GLN A 19 -12.32 7.50 -4.49
CA GLN A 19 -11.61 8.18 -3.41
C GLN A 19 -10.76 7.22 -2.56
N LYS A 20 -10.86 5.90 -2.79
CA LYS A 20 -10.05 4.90 -2.08
C LYS A 20 -8.63 4.85 -2.64
N TYR A 21 -7.66 4.66 -1.74
CA TYR A 21 -6.24 4.55 -2.06
C TYR A 21 -5.52 3.68 -1.03
N SER A 22 -4.50 2.97 -1.50
CA SER A 22 -3.59 2.19 -0.66
C SER A 22 -2.31 2.97 -0.37
N ARG A 23 -1.59 2.57 0.69
CA ARG A 23 -0.28 3.12 1.01
C ARG A 23 0.69 2.03 1.45
N ALA A 24 1.93 2.11 1.01
CA ALA A 24 3.03 1.49 1.71
C ALA A 24 3.50 2.47 2.79
N VAL A 25 3.62 2.02 4.05
CA VAL A 25 3.97 2.89 5.18
C VAL A 25 5.02 2.27 6.09
N ILE A 26 5.92 3.12 6.58
CA ILE A 26 6.91 2.79 7.60
C ILE A 26 6.68 3.66 8.83
N TYR A 27 6.62 3.01 9.98
CA TYR A 27 6.52 3.65 11.28
C TYR A 27 7.79 3.40 12.09
N LYS A 28 8.22 4.41 12.84
CA LYS A 28 9.13 4.27 13.96
C LYS A 28 8.30 4.23 15.25
N ILE A 29 8.50 3.21 16.07
CA ILE A 29 7.76 3.00 17.32
C ILE A 29 8.74 3.12 18.48
N ASP A 30 8.49 4.05 19.38
CA ASP A 30 9.16 4.14 20.67
C ASP A 30 8.27 3.51 21.74
N GLN A 31 8.61 2.29 22.14
CA GLN A 31 7.82 1.53 23.11
C GLN A 31 7.92 2.10 24.54
N GLN A 32 9.04 2.75 24.88
CA GLN A 32 9.23 3.33 26.22
C GLN A 32 8.37 4.57 26.40
N ASN A 33 8.42 5.48 25.42
CA ASN A 33 7.64 6.71 25.42
C ASN A 33 6.21 6.55 24.89
N LYS A 34 5.87 5.35 24.37
CA LYS A 34 4.56 5.01 23.80
C LYS A 34 4.17 5.93 22.64
N THR A 35 5.13 6.25 21.79
CA THR A 35 4.90 7.10 20.61
C THR A 35 5.09 6.32 19.32
N VAL A 36 4.40 6.79 18.28
CA VAL A 36 4.53 6.28 16.91
C VAL A 36 4.72 7.47 15.98
N GLU A 37 5.71 7.36 15.09
CA GLU A 37 6.02 8.36 14.08
C GLU A 37 5.96 7.69 12.70
N GLN A 38 5.13 8.20 11.79
CA GLN A 38 5.19 7.79 10.39
C GLN A 38 6.39 8.47 9.73
N ILE A 39 7.40 7.69 9.36
CA ILE A 39 8.65 8.24 8.81
C ILE A 39 8.72 8.13 7.29
N TRP A 40 7.85 7.32 6.69
CA TRP A 40 7.80 7.16 5.23
C TRP A 40 6.42 6.68 4.77
N GLU A 41 6.02 7.12 3.57
CA GLU A 41 4.85 6.62 2.84
C GLU A 41 5.06 6.72 1.32
N TYR A 42 4.34 5.85 0.60
CA TYR A 42 4.19 5.82 -0.86
C TYR A 42 2.77 5.35 -1.25
N GLY A 43 2.30 5.68 -2.46
CA GLY A 43 1.06 5.15 -3.04
C GLY A 43 -0.18 6.05 -2.95
N LYS A 44 -0.26 6.94 -1.95
CA LYS A 44 -1.42 7.84 -1.74
C LYS A 44 -1.83 8.62 -3.01
N ASN A 45 -0.86 9.20 -3.71
CA ASN A 45 -1.09 10.02 -4.89
C ASN A 45 -1.38 9.21 -6.17
N ARG A 46 -1.22 7.88 -6.13
CA ARG A 46 -1.59 6.98 -7.24
C ARG A 46 -3.09 6.65 -7.26
N GLY A 47 -3.80 7.03 -6.20
CA GLY A 47 -5.26 6.98 -6.14
C GLY A 47 -5.83 5.58 -6.33
N ASN A 48 -7.01 5.53 -6.95
CA ASN A 48 -7.76 4.29 -7.12
C ASN A 48 -7.12 3.32 -8.13
N GLU A 49 -6.33 3.82 -9.09
CA GLU A 49 -5.67 2.97 -10.09
C GLU A 49 -4.63 2.02 -9.48
N TRP A 50 -4.06 2.40 -8.33
CA TRP A 50 -3.11 1.57 -7.59
C TRP A 50 -3.70 1.03 -6.28
N PHE A 51 -4.98 1.27 -6.02
CA PHE A 51 -5.66 0.75 -4.84
C PHE A 51 -5.74 -0.78 -4.92
N SER A 52 -5.22 -1.44 -3.89
CA SER A 52 -5.32 -2.88 -3.66
C SER A 52 -6.27 -3.12 -2.49
N PRO A 53 -7.54 -3.51 -2.71
CA PRO A 53 -8.51 -3.68 -1.62
C PRO A 53 -8.14 -4.79 -0.64
N VAL A 54 -7.38 -5.82 -1.08
CA VAL A 54 -7.00 -6.99 -0.29
C VAL A 54 -5.61 -7.51 -0.67
N THR A 55 -5.00 -8.33 0.19
CA THR A 55 -3.65 -8.92 0.00
C THR A 55 -2.57 -7.81 0.05
N SER A 56 -1.52 -7.90 -0.75
CA SER A 56 -0.42 -6.94 -0.83
C SER A 56 0.53 -6.94 0.38
N LEU A 57 1.72 -6.33 0.21
CA LEU A 57 2.84 -6.44 1.13
C LEU A 57 3.73 -5.20 1.04
N THR A 58 4.27 -4.76 2.18
CA THR A 58 5.41 -3.85 2.26
C THR A 58 6.45 -4.45 3.19
N GLN A 59 7.67 -4.64 2.71
CA GLN A 59 8.76 -5.26 3.45
C GLN A 59 10.00 -4.37 3.41
N TYR A 60 10.74 -4.32 4.51
CA TYR A 60 12.10 -3.79 4.52
C TYR A 60 13.06 -4.93 4.22
N GLU A 61 13.93 -4.77 3.23
CA GLU A 61 14.93 -5.77 2.84
C GLU A 61 16.31 -5.37 3.40
N PRO A 62 16.80 -6.04 4.45
CA PRO A 62 17.99 -5.62 5.19
C PRO A 62 19.30 -5.82 4.42
N ASP A 63 19.33 -6.70 3.42
CA ASP A 63 20.52 -6.96 2.60
C ASP A 63 20.82 -5.83 1.61
N LYS A 64 19.80 -5.05 1.24
CA LYS A 64 19.88 -3.95 0.27
C LYS A 64 19.64 -2.57 0.88
N ASP A 65 19.25 -2.52 2.15
CA ASP A 65 18.72 -1.31 2.79
C ASP A 65 17.61 -0.68 1.94
N SER A 66 16.64 -1.50 1.54
CA SER A 66 15.56 -1.12 0.62
C SER A 66 14.18 -1.43 1.20
N ILE A 67 13.16 -0.82 0.59
CA ILE A 67 11.75 -1.09 0.87
C ILE A 67 11.17 -1.73 -0.37
N MET A 68 10.70 -2.96 -0.25
CA MET A 68 9.93 -3.67 -1.27
C MET A 68 8.44 -3.46 -1.03
N VAL A 69 7.72 -3.09 -2.08
CA VAL A 69 6.27 -2.95 -2.08
C VAL A 69 5.70 -3.87 -3.15
N TYR A 70 4.76 -4.72 -2.77
CA TYR A 70 3.99 -5.53 -3.70
C TYR A 70 2.52 -5.19 -3.61
N SER A 71 1.99 -4.55 -4.66
CA SER A 71 0.57 -4.25 -4.82
C SER A 71 -0.09 -5.37 -5.61
N ALA A 72 -0.55 -6.40 -4.91
CA ALA A 72 -1.00 -7.66 -5.52
C ALA A 72 -2.32 -7.52 -6.30
N THR A 73 -3.18 -6.59 -5.90
CA THR A 73 -4.52 -6.39 -6.48
C THR A 73 -4.73 -4.97 -6.98
N ALA A 74 -3.65 -4.31 -7.43
CA ALA A 74 -3.70 -2.91 -7.82
C ALA A 74 -4.73 -2.70 -8.95
N GLY A 75 -5.59 -1.70 -8.78
CA GLY A 75 -6.60 -1.32 -9.75
C GLY A 75 -7.77 -2.31 -9.88
N MET A 76 -7.78 -3.39 -9.10
CA MET A 76 -8.86 -4.37 -9.08
C MET A 76 -10.05 -3.82 -8.27
N ALA A 77 -11.26 -3.88 -8.83
CA ALA A 77 -12.47 -3.70 -8.04
C ALA A 77 -12.80 -4.99 -7.29
N PHE A 78 -13.32 -4.88 -6.07
CA PHE A 78 -13.66 -6.04 -5.24
C PHE A 78 -14.99 -5.81 -4.53
N ASP A 79 -15.91 -6.77 -4.62
CA ASP A 79 -17.13 -6.79 -3.83
C ASP A 79 -16.84 -7.53 -2.51
N LEU A 80 -16.47 -6.76 -1.48
CA LEU A 80 -16.16 -7.29 -0.15
C LEU A 80 -17.35 -8.01 0.49
N SER A 81 -18.59 -7.60 0.17
CA SER A 81 -19.79 -8.22 0.73
C SER A 81 -20.02 -9.64 0.22
N LYS A 82 -19.59 -9.90 -1.02
CA LYS A 82 -19.69 -11.21 -1.68
C LYS A 82 -18.36 -11.98 -1.68
N GLY A 83 -17.25 -11.33 -1.34
CA GLY A 83 -15.92 -11.92 -1.37
C GLY A 83 -15.45 -12.24 -2.79
N VAL A 84 -15.88 -11.48 -3.80
CA VAL A 84 -15.54 -11.73 -5.21
C VAL A 84 -14.84 -10.55 -5.87
N SER A 85 -13.89 -10.85 -6.77
CA SER A 85 -13.25 -9.85 -7.62
C SER A 85 -14.18 -9.39 -8.73
N LEU A 86 -14.05 -8.12 -9.09
CA LEU A 86 -14.73 -7.48 -10.20
C LEU A 86 -13.64 -6.97 -11.17
N GLY A 87 -13.17 -7.86 -12.03
CA GLY A 87 -12.10 -7.59 -12.99
C GLY A 87 -10.75 -8.15 -12.57
N GLU A 88 -9.78 -8.00 -13.48
CA GLU A 88 -8.42 -8.52 -13.31
C GLU A 88 -7.55 -7.53 -12.52
N PRO A 89 -6.70 -8.01 -11.60
CA PRO A 89 -5.70 -7.18 -10.96
C PRO A 89 -4.59 -6.78 -11.94
N LYS A 90 -3.90 -5.69 -11.64
CA LYS A 90 -2.65 -5.29 -12.31
C LYS A 90 -1.53 -5.28 -11.28
N PRO A 91 -0.97 -6.46 -10.94
CA PRO A 91 0.04 -6.53 -9.90
C PRO A 91 1.25 -5.67 -10.23
N GLU A 92 1.85 -5.09 -9.19
CA GLU A 92 3.02 -4.24 -9.34
C GLU A 92 3.99 -4.46 -8.19
N ILE A 93 5.28 -4.55 -8.52
CA ILE A 93 6.38 -4.57 -7.55
C ILE A 93 7.19 -3.30 -7.72
N ASP A 94 7.36 -2.56 -6.62
CA ASP A 94 8.22 -1.39 -6.52
C ASP A 94 9.30 -1.65 -5.47
N GLU A 95 10.55 -1.32 -5.76
CA GLU A 95 11.64 -1.35 -4.79
C GLU A 95 12.28 0.04 -4.65
N PHE A 96 12.45 0.50 -3.42
CA PHE A 96 12.97 1.83 -3.08
C PHE A 96 14.23 1.69 -2.23
N ASN A 97 15.28 2.47 -2.52
CA ASN A 97 16.32 2.70 -1.52
C ASN A 97 15.69 3.30 -0.24
N TRP A 98 16.24 2.98 0.95
CA TRP A 98 15.69 3.48 2.22
C TRP A 98 15.50 5.00 2.22
N GLY A 99 14.26 5.45 2.50
CA GLY A 99 13.88 6.86 2.55
C GLY A 99 13.55 7.51 1.19
N ALA A 100 13.86 6.87 0.05
CA ALA A 100 13.56 7.41 -1.27
C ALA A 100 12.06 7.51 -1.55
N LYS A 101 11.63 8.49 -2.35
CA LYS A 101 10.21 8.69 -2.72
C LYS A 101 9.85 8.16 -4.10
N GLU A 102 10.85 7.88 -4.91
CA GLU A 102 10.72 7.29 -6.23
C GLU A 102 11.32 5.87 -6.24
N PRO A 103 10.68 4.91 -6.91
CA PRO A 103 11.19 3.55 -6.98
C PRO A 103 12.50 3.51 -7.78
N SER A 104 13.45 2.71 -7.32
CA SER A 104 14.66 2.36 -8.06
C SER A 104 14.39 1.27 -9.09
N VAL A 105 13.40 0.41 -8.82
CA VAL A 105 12.90 -0.63 -9.73
C VAL A 105 11.38 -0.64 -9.66
N GLN A 106 10.73 -0.75 -10.82
CA GLN A 106 9.29 -0.92 -10.96
C GLN A 106 9.03 -2.04 -11.97
N ILE A 107 8.20 -3.01 -11.60
CA ILE A 107 7.81 -4.15 -12.45
C ILE A 107 6.30 -4.25 -12.47
N GLN A 108 5.72 -4.23 -13.67
CA GLN A 108 4.28 -4.38 -13.93
C GLN A 108 4.01 -5.70 -14.65
N PHE A 109 2.92 -6.37 -14.29
CA PHE A 109 2.50 -7.67 -14.82
C PHE A 109 1.25 -7.58 -15.70
#